data_AF-A0A7S2G6L6-F1
#
_entry.id   AF-A0A7S2G6L6-F1
#
_cell.length_a   1.000
_cell.length_b   1.000
_cell.length_c   1.000
_cell.angle_alpha   90.00
_cell.angle_beta   90.00
_cell.angle_gamma   90.00
#
_symmetry.space_group_name_H-M   'P 1'
#
loop_
_entity.id
_entity.type
_entity.pdbx_description
1 polymer ?
#
loop_
_entity_poly.entity_id
_entity_poly.type
_entity_poly.pdbx_seq_one_letter_code
_entity_poly.pdbx_strand_id
1 'polypeptide(L)'
;MFRCFLLLFNIVDAICGGILICYSVWLKVALEASDTAVSIYWILPLSIGVTLMVMSTLSFLGMACSSCRVLLSVSSWLAFPVSLLELAISTSCYFMQDAFFEFLNDNKSEMNMSDKTVDSIHVWFIVIIAMIFILGCLQIFRFYMSKNLRNNIRKDAREFDDYWRKDTDDYRRRQDESRVQTKEKYDALRQKYKDKYSRSGSINQSSLMTESFLDGDEETGEAQFL
;
A
#
# COMPACT_ATOMS: atom_id res chain seq x y z
N MET A 1 0.79 5.02 15.42
CA MET A 1 -0.52 4.95 16.11
C MET A 1 -1.57 4.14 15.31
N PHE A 2 -1.91 4.49 14.06
CA PHE A 2 -2.93 3.76 13.26
C PHE A 2 -2.69 2.25 13.10
N ARG A 3 -1.43 1.82 12.98
CA ARG A 3 -1.06 0.39 12.89
C ARG A 3 -1.44 -0.40 14.15
N CYS A 4 -1.29 0.19 15.34
CA CYS A 4 -1.64 -0.44 16.61
C CYS A 4 -3.16 -0.67 16.73
N PHE A 5 -3.96 0.32 16.31
CA PHE A 5 -5.42 0.18 16.28
C PHE A 5 -5.88 -0.92 15.32
N LEU A 6 -5.32 -0.96 14.10
CA LEU A 6 -5.63 -2.03 13.15
C LEU A 6 -5.24 -3.41 13.67
N LEU A 7 -4.11 -3.52 14.38
CA LEU A 7 -3.69 -4.77 15.01
C LEU A 7 -4.65 -5.22 16.10
N LEU A 8 -5.13 -4.30 16.95
CA LEU A 8 -6.14 -4.60 17.96
C LEU A 8 -7.44 -5.11 17.33
N PHE A 9 -7.95 -4.43 16.30
CA PHE A 9 -9.15 -4.89 15.59
C PHE A 9 -8.97 -6.28 14.97
N ASN A 10 -7.82 -6.56 14.37
CA ASN A 10 -7.53 -7.88 13.81
C ASN A 10 -7.49 -8.99 14.87
N ILE A 11 -6.98 -8.69 16.07
CA ILE A 11 -6.96 -9.65 17.19
C ILE A 11 -8.40 -9.94 17.63
N VAL A 12 -9.23 -8.91 17.78
CA VAL A 12 -10.65 -9.07 18.13
C VAL A 12 -11.36 -9.91 17.06
N ASP A 13 -11.18 -9.59 15.78
CA ASP A 13 -11.79 -10.33 14.67
C ASP A 13 -11.31 -11.80 14.62
N ALA A 14 -10.03 -12.06 14.89
CA ALA A 14 -9.49 -13.41 14.96
C ALA A 14 -10.08 -14.22 16.12
N ILE A 15 -10.22 -13.60 17.30
CA ILE A 15 -10.84 -14.24 18.47
C ILE A 15 -12.32 -14.53 18.19
N CYS A 16 -13.07 -13.54 17.69
CA CYS A 16 -14.47 -13.71 17.33
C CYS A 16 -14.66 -14.77 16.24
N GLY A 17 -13.82 -14.76 15.20
CA GLY A 17 -13.82 -15.76 14.14
C GLY A 17 -13.53 -17.17 14.64
N GLY A 18 -12.53 -17.31 15.52
CA GLY A 18 -12.21 -18.59 16.17
C GLY A 18 -13.36 -19.13 17.01
N ILE A 19 -13.97 -18.27 17.85
CA ILE A 19 -15.14 -18.65 18.67
C ILE A 19 -16.30 -19.09 17.78
N LEU A 20 -16.60 -18.36 16.69
CA LEU A 20 -17.67 -18.71 15.77
C LEU A 20 -17.41 -20.04 15.06
N ILE A 21 -16.18 -20.32 14.63
CA ILE A 21 -15.83 -21.60 14.00
C ILE A 21 -16.01 -22.74 15.00
N CYS A 22 -15.48 -22.61 16.22
CA CYS A 22 -15.64 -23.62 17.27
C CYS A 22 -17.13 -23.85 17.61
N TYR A 23 -17.90 -22.77 17.74
CA TYR A 23 -19.34 -22.84 17.99
C TYR A 23 -20.08 -23.52 16.84
N SER A 24 -19.72 -23.24 15.58
CA SER A 24 -20.36 -23.85 14.41
C SER A 24 -20.08 -25.34 14.30
N VAL A 25 -18.86 -25.76 14.62
CA VAL A 25 -18.48 -27.18 14.67
C VAL A 25 -19.23 -27.88 15.78
N TRP A 26 -19.33 -27.26 16.97
CA TRP A 26 -20.13 -27.78 18.07
C TRP A 26 -21.61 -27.90 17.67
N LEU A 27 -22.18 -26.88 17.03
CA LEU A 27 -23.56 -26.86 16.56
C LEU A 27 -23.83 -27.98 15.54
N LYS A 28 -22.88 -28.23 14.62
CA LYS A 28 -22.98 -29.33 13.66
C LYS A 28 -23.10 -30.69 14.36
N VAL A 29 -22.23 -30.94 15.34
CA VAL A 29 -22.25 -32.20 16.11
C VAL A 29 -23.54 -32.34 16.93
N ALA A 30 -24.02 -31.24 17.53
CA ALA A 30 -25.26 -31.24 18.31
C ALA A 30 -26.52 -31.45 17.44
N LEU A 31 -26.56 -30.86 16.24
CA LEU A 31 -27.67 -31.00 15.30
C LEU A 31 -27.71 -32.39 14.65
N GLU A 32 -26.56 -32.98 14.35
CA GLU A 32 -26.46 -34.37 13.87
C GLU A 32 -27.09 -35.37 14.86
N ALA A 33 -27.06 -35.06 16.17
CA ALA A 33 -27.69 -35.89 17.20
C ALA A 33 -29.22 -35.69 17.31
N SER A 34 -29.76 -34.60 16.76
CA SER A 34 -31.17 -34.19 16.97
C SER A 34 -32.08 -34.46 15.78
N ASP A 35 -31.58 -35.09 14.70
CA ASP A 35 -32.31 -35.44 13.46
C ASP A 35 -33.06 -34.26 12.78
N THR A 36 -32.74 -33.02 13.16
CA THR A 36 -33.33 -31.80 12.58
C THR A 36 -32.50 -31.36 11.37
N ALA A 37 -33.04 -31.56 10.17
CA ALA A 37 -32.38 -31.35 8.87
C ALA A 37 -32.18 -29.88 8.44
N VAL A 38 -32.06 -28.92 9.36
CA VAL A 38 -31.88 -27.51 8.99
C VAL A 38 -30.40 -27.16 8.91
N SER A 39 -29.77 -27.51 7.78
CA SER A 39 -28.34 -27.32 7.52
C SER A 39 -27.87 -25.86 7.59
N ILE A 40 -28.76 -24.88 7.46
CA ILE A 40 -28.41 -23.46 7.41
C ILE A 40 -27.81 -22.95 8.73
N TYR A 41 -28.21 -23.50 9.88
CA TYR A 41 -27.85 -22.94 11.19
C TYR A 41 -26.36 -23.06 11.53
N TRP A 42 -25.67 -24.10 11.08
CA TRP A 42 -24.22 -24.24 11.32
C TRP A 42 -23.39 -23.63 10.18
N ILE A 43 -23.91 -23.56 8.96
CA ILE A 43 -23.20 -23.01 7.79
C ILE A 43 -23.01 -21.50 7.92
N LEU A 44 -24.04 -20.77 8.36
CA LEU A 44 -23.97 -19.31 8.53
C LEU A 44 -22.84 -18.87 9.47
N PRO A 45 -22.83 -19.27 10.76
CA PRO A 45 -21.77 -18.86 11.67
C PRO A 45 -20.38 -19.37 11.24
N LEU A 46 -20.30 -20.52 10.56
CA LEU A 46 -19.04 -21.02 10.00
C LEU A 46 -18.51 -20.10 8.90
N SER A 47 -19.38 -19.71 7.95
CA SER A 47 -19.00 -18.84 6.83
C SER A 47 -18.54 -17.46 7.30
N ILE A 48 -19.20 -16.90 8.32
CA ILE A 48 -18.82 -15.63 8.94
C ILE A 48 -17.48 -15.79 9.67
N GLY A 49 -17.33 -16.84 10.49
CA GLY A 49 -16.11 -17.11 11.24
C GLY A 49 -14.88 -17.33 10.34
N VAL A 50 -15.02 -18.09 9.26
CA VAL A 50 -13.97 -18.28 8.25
C VAL A 50 -13.61 -16.96 7.58
N THR A 51 -14.61 -16.14 7.24
CA THR A 51 -14.37 -14.83 6.61
C THR A 51 -13.60 -13.91 7.55
N LEU A 52 -13.93 -13.86 8.84
CA LEU A 52 -13.19 -13.11 9.87
C LEU A 52 -11.75 -13.61 10.03
N MET A 53 -11.53 -14.92 10.01
CA MET A 53 -10.18 -15.52 10.06
C MET A 53 -9.36 -15.18 8.81
N VAL A 54 -9.96 -15.23 7.63
CA VAL A 54 -9.29 -14.82 6.38
C VAL A 54 -8.97 -13.33 6.40
N MET A 55 -9.89 -12.46 6.85
CA MET A 55 -9.64 -11.03 6.93
C MET A 55 -8.53 -10.67 7.93
N SER A 56 -8.53 -11.29 9.12
CA SER A 56 -7.50 -11.06 10.14
C SER A 56 -6.12 -11.55 9.69
N THR A 57 -6.03 -12.73 9.07
CA THR A 57 -4.76 -13.27 8.52
C THR A 57 -4.23 -12.43 7.37
N LEU A 58 -5.06 -12.03 6.40
CA LEU A 58 -4.64 -11.14 5.30
C LEU A 58 -4.13 -9.80 5.83
N SER A 59 -4.76 -9.28 6.88
CA SER A 59 -4.33 -8.04 7.51
C SER A 59 -3.01 -8.19 8.28
N PHE A 60 -2.82 -9.31 8.99
CA PHE A 60 -1.56 -9.63 9.67
C PHE A 60 -0.39 -9.78 8.67
N LEU A 61 -0.63 -10.51 7.57
CA LEU A 61 0.34 -10.65 6.48
C LEU A 61 0.67 -9.30 5.83
N GLY A 62 -0.33 -8.45 5.63
CA GLY A 62 -0.12 -7.08 5.11
C GLY A 62 0.69 -6.19 6.04
N MET A 63 0.67 -6.45 7.35
CA MET A 63 1.52 -5.75 8.33
C MET A 63 2.93 -6.33 8.41
N ALA A 64 3.07 -7.65 8.30
CA ALA A 64 4.37 -8.33 8.37
C ALA A 64 5.23 -8.11 7.11
N CYS A 65 4.61 -8.07 5.93
CA CYS A 65 5.30 -7.93 4.65
C CYS A 65 5.15 -6.52 4.08
N SER A 66 6.24 -5.73 4.12
CA SER A 66 6.29 -4.38 3.52
C SER A 66 6.04 -4.37 2.00
N SER A 67 6.33 -5.48 1.32
CA SER A 67 6.10 -5.69 -0.12
C SER A 67 4.64 -5.94 -0.49
N CYS A 68 3.78 -6.21 0.49
CA CYS A 68 2.40 -6.67 0.29
C CYS A 68 1.36 -5.54 0.41
N ARG A 69 1.60 -4.39 -0.20
CA ARG A 69 0.67 -3.23 -0.15
C ARG A 69 -0.73 -3.56 -0.71
N VAL A 70 -0.82 -4.52 -1.63
CA VAL A 70 -2.08 -4.97 -2.25
C VAL A 70 -2.97 -5.68 -1.23
N LEU A 71 -2.41 -6.50 -0.35
CA LEU A 71 -3.13 -7.25 0.69
C LEU A 71 -3.86 -6.32 1.66
N LEU A 72 -3.22 -5.22 2.06
CA LEU A 72 -3.85 -4.20 2.90
C LEU A 72 -5.03 -3.52 2.19
N SER A 73 -4.92 -3.30 0.87
CA SER A 73 -6.00 -2.72 0.06
C SER A 73 -7.18 -3.67 -0.09
N VAL A 74 -6.93 -4.98 -0.27
CA VAL A 74 -7.98 -6.00 -0.39
C VAL A 74 -8.71 -6.18 0.94
N SER A 75 -7.99 -6.26 2.06
CA SER A 75 -8.58 -6.31 3.40
C SER A 75 -9.50 -5.11 3.67
N SER A 76 -9.06 -3.89 3.30
CA SER A 76 -9.91 -2.71 3.42
C SER A 76 -11.14 -2.76 2.52
N TRP A 77 -11.04 -3.33 1.32
CA TRP A 77 -12.18 -3.45 0.42
C TRP A 77 -13.20 -4.49 0.89
N LEU A 78 -12.77 -5.56 1.56
CA LEU A 78 -13.64 -6.58 2.15
C LEU A 78 -14.34 -6.08 3.42
N ALA A 79 -13.72 -5.20 4.20
CA ALA A 79 -14.35 -4.66 5.41
C ALA A 79 -15.64 -3.87 5.13
N PHE A 80 -15.73 -3.21 3.97
CA PHE A 80 -16.91 -2.42 3.61
C PHE A 80 -18.17 -3.27 3.38
N PRO A 81 -18.19 -4.28 2.49
CA PRO A 81 -19.37 -5.13 2.29
C PRO A 81 -19.74 -5.93 3.55
N VAL A 82 -18.76 -6.36 4.35
CA VAL A 82 -19.05 -7.03 5.63
C VAL A 82 -19.77 -6.08 6.58
N SER A 83 -19.30 -4.83 6.70
CA SER A 83 -19.96 -3.84 7.57
C SER A 83 -21.38 -3.52 7.12
N LEU A 84 -21.62 -3.44 5.79
CA LEU A 84 -22.97 -3.24 5.25
C LEU A 84 -23.88 -4.42 5.56
N LEU A 85 -23.37 -5.64 5.46
CA LEU A 85 -24.12 -6.85 5.77
C LEU A 85 -24.44 -6.93 7.27
N GLU A 86 -23.50 -6.63 8.15
CA GLU A 86 -23.73 -6.59 9.61
C GLU A 86 -24.78 -5.55 10.00
N LEU A 87 -24.69 -4.35 9.43
CA LEU A 87 -25.69 -3.31 9.66
C LEU A 87 -27.06 -3.68 9.09
N ALA A 88 -27.11 -4.29 7.91
CA ALA A 88 -28.36 -4.76 7.32
C ALA A 88 -29.01 -5.86 8.17
N ILE A 89 -28.23 -6.84 8.64
CA ILE A 89 -28.71 -7.90 9.54
C ILE A 89 -29.20 -7.29 10.86
N SER A 90 -28.38 -6.48 11.52
CA SER A 90 -28.74 -5.86 12.81
C SER A 90 -30.01 -5.03 12.69
N THR A 91 -30.13 -4.22 11.64
CA THR A 91 -31.32 -3.40 11.38
C THR A 91 -32.54 -4.27 11.08
N SER A 92 -32.40 -5.33 10.28
CA SER A 92 -33.49 -6.25 9.96
C SER A 92 -33.97 -7.02 11.20
N CYS A 93 -33.04 -7.51 12.02
CA CYS A 93 -33.35 -8.19 13.28
C CYS A 93 -34.05 -7.26 14.26
N TYR A 94 -33.66 -5.98 14.31
CA TYR A 94 -34.34 -4.98 15.14
C TYR A 94 -35.78 -4.76 14.69
N PHE A 95 -36.04 -4.62 13.39
CA PHE A 95 -37.40 -4.44 12.87
C PHE A 95 -38.27 -5.70 12.98
N MET A 96 -37.67 -6.88 12.87
CA MET A 96 -38.39 -8.16 12.97
C MET A 96 -38.46 -8.71 14.39
N GLN A 97 -37.98 -7.97 15.40
CA GLN A 97 -37.92 -8.46 16.77
C GLN A 97 -39.31 -8.85 17.29
N ASP A 98 -40.33 -8.02 17.03
CA ASP A 98 -41.68 -8.23 17.59
C ASP A 98 -42.30 -9.50 17.00
N ALA A 99 -42.18 -9.69 15.67
CA ALA A 99 -42.64 -10.89 14.99
C ALA A 99 -41.88 -12.15 15.44
N PHE A 100 -40.58 -12.04 15.71
CA PHE A 100 -39.78 -13.15 16.25
C PHE A 100 -40.26 -13.56 17.65
N PHE A 101 -40.52 -12.60 18.53
CA PHE A 101 -41.01 -12.89 19.88
C PHE A 101 -42.47 -13.34 19.92
N GLU A 102 -43.31 -12.85 19.01
CA GLU A 102 -44.67 -13.35 18.82
C GLU A 102 -44.61 -14.84 18.42
N PHE A 103 -43.81 -15.18 17.42
CA PHE A 103 -43.60 -16.58 17.03
C PHE A 103 -43.05 -17.45 18.18
N LEU A 104 -42.10 -16.91 18.96
CA LEU A 104 -41.49 -17.64 20.08
C LEU A 104 -42.48 -17.87 21.23
N ASN A 105 -43.39 -16.92 21.47
CA ASN A 105 -44.47 -17.05 22.43
C ASN A 105 -45.53 -18.07 21.97
N ASP A 106 -45.90 -18.05 20.69
CA ASP A 106 -46.90 -18.96 20.12
C ASP A 106 -46.42 -20.42 20.14
N ASN A 107 -45.13 -20.66 19.92
CA ASN A 107 -44.54 -22.01 19.88
C ASN A 107 -43.90 -22.44 21.21
N LYS A 108 -44.08 -21.65 22.28
CA LYS A 108 -43.43 -21.89 23.57
C LYS A 108 -43.79 -23.25 24.18
N SER A 109 -45.05 -23.69 24.02
CA SER A 109 -45.54 -24.98 24.53
C SER A 109 -44.90 -26.15 23.80
N GLU A 110 -44.70 -26.05 22.49
CA GLU A 110 -44.06 -27.08 21.66
C GLU A 110 -42.56 -27.18 21.98
N MET A 111 -41.91 -26.06 22.27
CA MET A 111 -40.49 -26.01 22.61
C MET A 111 -40.18 -26.33 24.09
N ASN A 112 -41.20 -26.64 24.91
CA ASN A 112 -41.07 -26.88 26.36
C ASN A 112 -40.30 -25.78 27.10
N MET A 113 -40.45 -24.51 26.69
CA MET A 113 -39.71 -23.38 27.28
C MET A 113 -40.48 -22.78 28.47
N SER A 114 -39.75 -22.46 29.54
CA SER A 114 -40.29 -21.69 30.68
C SER A 114 -40.37 -20.20 30.35
N ASP A 115 -41.32 -19.46 30.96
CA ASP A 115 -41.40 -17.99 30.84
C ASP A 115 -40.07 -17.30 31.15
N LYS A 116 -39.37 -17.79 32.17
CA LYS A 116 -38.05 -17.25 32.57
C LYS A 116 -37.00 -17.39 31.46
N THR A 117 -37.10 -18.45 30.66
CA THR A 117 -36.19 -18.67 29.53
C THR A 117 -36.50 -17.70 28.40
N VAL A 118 -37.78 -17.48 28.10
CA VAL A 118 -38.22 -16.53 27.06
C VAL A 118 -37.80 -15.10 27.41
N ASP A 119 -38.01 -14.67 28.66
CA ASP A 119 -37.56 -13.34 29.14
C ASP A 119 -36.04 -13.20 29.03
N SER A 120 -35.30 -14.26 29.37
CA SER A 120 -33.84 -14.26 29.24
C SER A 120 -33.41 -14.14 27.78
N ILE A 121 -34.05 -14.88 26.86
CA ILE A 121 -33.79 -14.79 25.42
C ILE A 121 -34.07 -13.37 24.93
N HIS A 122 -35.16 -12.73 25.38
CA HIS A 122 -35.50 -11.37 25.00
C HIS A 122 -34.40 -10.37 25.34
N VAL A 123 -33.91 -10.40 26.58
CA VAL A 123 -32.80 -9.52 27.02
C VAL A 123 -31.53 -9.80 26.22
N TRP A 124 -31.14 -11.07 26.07
CA TRP A 124 -29.93 -11.43 25.34
C TRP A 124 -30.01 -11.11 23.85
N PHE A 125 -31.18 -11.23 23.23
CA PHE A 125 -31.39 -10.91 21.83
C PHE A 125 -31.13 -9.42 21.55
N ILE A 126 -31.64 -8.52 22.39
CA ILE A 126 -31.39 -7.08 22.27
C ILE A 126 -29.90 -6.79 22.44
N VAL A 127 -29.23 -7.43 23.41
CA VAL A 127 -27.78 -7.29 23.62
C VAL A 127 -27.01 -7.76 22.38
N ILE A 128 -27.39 -8.89 21.78
CA ILE A 128 -26.76 -9.43 20.57
C ILE A 128 -26.93 -8.47 19.38
N ILE A 129 -28.15 -7.95 19.16
CA ILE A 129 -28.39 -6.96 18.09
C ILE A 129 -27.51 -5.73 18.27
N ALA A 130 -27.45 -5.20 19.50
CA ALA A 130 -26.61 -4.04 19.83
C ALA A 130 -25.11 -4.34 19.60
N MET A 131 -24.65 -5.52 19.98
CA MET A 131 -23.27 -5.96 19.74
C MET A 131 -22.95 -6.06 18.24
N ILE A 132 -23.83 -6.66 17.43
CA ILE A 132 -23.66 -6.75 15.97
C ILE A 132 -23.66 -5.34 15.35
N PHE A 133 -24.53 -4.44 15.83
CA PHE A 133 -24.57 -3.06 15.37
C PHE A 133 -23.23 -2.33 15.64
N ILE A 134 -22.72 -2.45 16.87
CA ILE A 134 -21.45 -1.87 17.28
C ILE A 134 -20.30 -2.44 16.43
N LEU A 135 -20.28 -3.75 16.17
CA LEU A 135 -19.30 -4.38 15.28
C LEU A 135 -19.35 -3.77 13.88
N GLY A 136 -20.54 -3.60 13.29
CA GLY A 136 -20.71 -2.96 11.99
C GLY A 136 -20.17 -1.52 11.98
N CYS A 137 -20.45 -0.73 13.02
CA CYS A 137 -19.87 0.61 13.18
C CYS A 137 -18.34 0.58 13.29
N LEU A 138 -17.78 -0.35 14.06
CA LEU A 138 -16.33 -0.52 14.20
C LEU A 138 -15.67 -0.90 12.88
N GLN A 139 -16.32 -1.71 12.05
CA GLN A 139 -15.81 -2.05 10.71
C GLN A 139 -15.83 -0.85 9.76
N ILE A 140 -16.87 0.01 9.80
CA ILE A 140 -16.87 1.28 9.05
C ILE A 140 -15.73 2.18 9.52
N PHE A 141 -15.52 2.27 10.83
CA PHE A 141 -14.42 3.05 11.38
C PHE A 141 -13.06 2.50 10.92
N ARG A 142 -12.88 1.18 10.93
CA ARG A 142 -11.71 0.49 10.39
C ARG A 142 -11.51 0.79 8.91
N PHE A 143 -12.58 0.80 8.12
CA PHE A 143 -12.52 1.17 6.70
C PHE A 143 -12.05 2.61 6.52
N TYR A 144 -12.59 3.56 7.29
CA TYR A 144 -12.20 4.96 7.24
C TYR A 144 -10.72 5.14 7.59
N MET A 145 -10.26 4.48 8.66
CA MET A 145 -8.85 4.49 9.07
C MET A 145 -7.92 3.88 8.01
N SER A 146 -8.33 2.77 7.38
CA SER A 146 -7.58 2.12 6.31
C SER A 146 -7.47 3.03 5.08
N LYS A 147 -8.55 3.74 4.72
CA LYS A 147 -8.57 4.73 3.64
C LYS A 147 -7.66 5.91 3.95
N ASN A 148 -7.70 6.43 5.18
CA ASN A 148 -6.83 7.54 5.59
C ASN A 148 -5.35 7.15 5.56
N LEU A 149 -5.00 5.97 6.08
CA LEU A 149 -3.64 5.44 6.04
C LEU A 149 -3.15 5.27 4.59
N ARG A 150 -3.99 4.75 3.70
CA ARG A 150 -3.66 4.61 2.28
C ARG A 150 -3.43 5.95 1.60
N ASN A 151 -4.22 6.97 1.94
CA ASN A 151 -4.05 8.31 1.39
C ASN A 151 -2.73 8.93 1.87
N ASN A 152 -2.35 8.75 3.13
CA ASN A 152 -1.07 9.23 3.65
C ASN A 152 0.11 8.50 3.00
N ILE A 153 0.08 7.16 2.90
CA ILE A 153 1.14 6.40 2.21
C ILE A 153 1.28 6.82 0.74
N ARG A 154 0.17 7.15 0.07
CA ARG A 154 0.19 7.64 -1.32
C ARG A 154 0.77 9.04 -1.43
N LYS A 155 0.54 9.92 -0.46
CA LYS A 155 1.16 11.25 -0.42
C LYS A 155 2.67 11.12 -0.24
N ASP A 156 3.10 10.35 0.76
CA ASP A 156 4.53 10.12 1.03
C ASP A 156 5.25 9.51 -0.19
N ALA A 157 4.61 8.56 -0.88
CA ALA A 157 5.18 7.95 -2.09
C ALA A 157 5.29 8.95 -3.26
N ARG A 158 4.30 9.84 -3.42
CA ARG A 158 4.36 10.89 -4.45
C ARG A 158 5.43 11.92 -4.14
N GLU A 159 5.51 12.35 -2.88
CA GLU A 159 6.55 13.28 -2.45
C GLU A 159 7.93 12.68 -2.70
N PHE A 160 8.14 11.40 -2.36
CA PHE A 160 9.38 10.70 -2.63
C PHE A 160 9.72 10.60 -4.13
N ASP A 161 8.74 10.25 -4.98
CA ASP A 161 8.92 10.22 -6.44
C ASP A 161 9.25 11.62 -7.00
N ASP A 162 8.61 12.67 -6.47
CA ASP A 162 8.87 14.06 -6.87
C ASP A 162 10.29 14.50 -6.45
N TYR A 163 10.75 14.13 -5.25
CA TYR A 163 12.14 14.35 -4.83
C TYR A 163 13.13 13.62 -5.75
N TRP A 164 12.85 12.37 -6.11
CA TRP A 164 13.72 11.59 -6.99
C TRP A 164 13.81 12.17 -8.40
N ARG A 165 12.68 12.63 -8.95
CA ARG A 165 12.65 13.32 -10.24
C ARG A 165 13.44 14.61 -10.20
N LYS A 166 13.27 15.41 -9.15
CA LYS A 166 14.00 16.68 -8.99
C LYS A 166 15.51 16.46 -8.89
N ASP A 167 15.96 15.47 -8.12
CA ASP A 167 17.39 15.13 -8.00
C ASP A 167 17.96 14.64 -9.34
N THR A 168 17.20 13.84 -10.09
CA THR A 168 17.59 13.38 -11.43
C THR A 168 17.73 14.55 -12.41
N ASP A 169 16.79 15.49 -12.38
CA ASP A 169 16.81 16.68 -13.25
C ASP A 169 17.95 17.64 -12.87
N ASP A 170 18.21 17.84 -11.57
CA ASP A 170 19.33 18.66 -11.09
C ASP A 170 20.68 18.03 -11.45
N TYR A 171 20.80 16.70 -11.36
CA TYR A 171 22.00 15.98 -11.81
C TYR A 171 22.25 16.17 -13.32
N ARG A 172 21.19 16.07 -14.14
CA ARG A 172 21.27 16.32 -15.59
C ARG A 172 21.69 17.76 -15.89
N ARG A 173 21.10 18.75 -15.20
CA ARG A 173 21.48 20.17 -15.35
C ARG A 173 22.95 20.40 -15.04
N ARG A 174 23.46 19.86 -13.94
CA ARG A 174 24.90 19.96 -13.58
C ARG A 174 25.79 19.31 -14.63
N GLN A 175 25.36 18.20 -15.22
CA GLN A 175 26.11 17.54 -16.29
C GLN A 175 26.16 18.40 -17.57
N ASP A 176 25.05 19.01 -17.95
CA ASP A 176 24.97 19.90 -19.11
C ASP A 176 25.78 21.19 -18.89
N GLU A 177 25.67 21.82 -17.72
CA GLU A 177 26.50 22.97 -17.33
C GLU A 177 28.00 22.64 -17.39
N SER A 178 28.39 21.47 -16.86
CA SER A 178 29.79 21.01 -16.91
C SER A 178 30.26 20.78 -18.34
N ARG A 179 29.40 20.27 -19.23
CA ARG A 179 29.70 20.08 -20.65
C ARG A 179 29.86 21.42 -21.38
N VAL A 180 28.99 22.39 -21.10
CA VAL A 180 29.09 23.74 -21.66
C VAL A 180 30.39 24.41 -21.21
N GLN A 181 30.68 24.42 -19.91
CA GLN A 181 31.93 24.97 -19.38
C GLN A 181 33.17 24.30 -19.99
N THR A 182 33.11 22.98 -20.19
CA THR A 182 34.22 22.25 -20.82
C THR A 182 34.39 22.66 -22.27
N LYS A 183 33.31 22.75 -23.05
CA LYS A 183 33.35 23.22 -24.45
C LYS A 183 33.89 24.64 -24.54
N GLU A 184 33.39 25.56 -23.72
CA GLU A 184 33.87 26.95 -23.67
C GLU A 184 35.37 27.04 -23.37
N LYS A 185 35.88 26.22 -22.43
CA LYS A 185 37.32 26.12 -22.14
C LYS A 185 38.14 25.65 -23.34
N TYR A 186 37.69 24.61 -24.05
CA TYR A 186 38.38 24.09 -25.24
C TYR A 186 38.32 25.06 -26.41
N ASP A 187 37.19 25.73 -26.62
CA ASP A 187 37.02 26.74 -27.68
C ASP A 187 37.92 27.96 -27.43
N ALA A 188 37.98 28.45 -26.18
CA ALA A 188 38.90 29.51 -25.78
C ALA A 188 40.37 29.11 -25.97
N LEU A 189 40.74 27.86 -25.64
CA LEU A 189 42.07 27.32 -25.92
C LEU A 189 42.36 27.33 -27.43
N ARG A 190 41.43 26.82 -28.24
CA ARG A 190 41.57 26.72 -29.70
C ARG A 190 41.75 28.11 -30.32
N GLN A 191 40.99 29.09 -29.86
CA GLN A 191 41.11 30.48 -30.31
C GLN A 191 42.47 31.08 -29.92
N LYS A 192 42.91 30.90 -28.67
CA LYS A 192 44.23 31.33 -28.20
C LYS A 192 45.39 30.76 -29.03
N TYR A 193 45.33 29.48 -29.40
CA TYR A 193 46.35 28.87 -30.28
C TYR A 193 46.26 29.41 -31.71
N LYS A 194 45.06 29.58 -32.26
CA LYS A 194 44.87 30.19 -33.59
C LYS A 194 45.48 31.59 -33.66
N ASP A 195 45.27 32.41 -32.63
CA ASP A 195 45.82 33.76 -32.54
C ASP A 195 47.36 33.75 -32.38
N LYS A 196 47.90 32.80 -31.61
CA LYS A 196 49.35 32.62 -31.46
C LYS A 196 50.04 32.30 -32.79
N TYR A 197 49.52 31.33 -33.54
CA TYR A 197 50.16 30.89 -34.80
C TYR A 197 49.88 31.82 -35.98
N SER A 198 48.72 32.48 -36.03
CA SER A 198 48.47 33.52 -37.05
C SER A 198 49.40 34.73 -36.87
N ARG A 199 49.71 35.12 -35.63
CA ARG A 199 50.67 36.18 -35.33
C ARG A 199 52.11 35.78 -35.65
N SER A 200 52.54 34.57 -35.30
CA SER A 200 53.87 34.06 -35.68
C SER A 200 54.05 33.86 -37.20
N GLY A 201 53.00 33.49 -37.93
CA GLY A 201 53.03 33.41 -39.40
C GLY A 201 53.27 34.77 -40.07
N SER A 202 52.73 35.86 -39.50
CA SER A 202 52.97 37.23 -40.00
C SER A 202 54.38 37.76 -39.72
N ILE A 203 55.02 37.31 -38.62
CA ILE A 203 56.38 37.72 -38.25
C ILE A 203 57.42 36.99 -39.11
N ASN A 204 57.22 35.69 -39.38
CA ASN A 204 58.13 34.94 -40.25
C ASN A 204 58.03 35.33 -41.73
N GLN A 205 56.88 35.84 -42.21
CA GLN A 205 56.80 36.42 -43.56
C GLN A 205 57.53 37.77 -43.70
N SER A 206 57.63 38.56 -42.62
CA SER A 206 58.45 39.78 -42.63
C SER A 206 59.95 39.48 -42.49
N SER A 207 60.36 38.44 -41.76
CA SER A 207 61.79 38.07 -41.70
C SER A 207 62.27 37.33 -42.95
N LEU A 208 61.43 36.51 -43.62
CA LEU A 208 61.80 35.84 -44.88
C LEU A 208 61.94 36.78 -46.09
N MET A 209 61.41 38.01 -46.03
CA MET A 209 61.73 39.03 -47.04
C MET A 209 63.03 39.80 -46.76
N THR A 210 63.64 39.62 -45.58
CA THR A 210 64.93 40.25 -45.24
C THR A 210 66.10 39.26 -45.30
N GLU A 211 65.84 37.96 -45.14
CA GLU A 211 66.86 36.89 -45.21
C GLU A 211 67.04 36.25 -46.59
N SER A 212 66.27 36.61 -47.62
CA SER A 212 66.50 36.10 -48.99
C SER A 212 67.60 36.85 -49.76
N PHE A 213 68.37 37.73 -49.10
CA PHE A 213 69.45 38.49 -49.73
C PHE A 213 70.87 38.15 -49.23
N LEU A 214 71.03 37.27 -48.24
CA LEU A 214 72.34 36.86 -47.73
C LEU A 214 72.29 35.41 -47.24
N ASP A 215 72.45 34.46 -48.16
CA ASP A 215 73.34 33.30 -47.91
C ASP A 215 73.48 32.51 -49.21
N GLY A 216 74.48 32.94 -49.98
CA GLY A 216 75.21 32.04 -50.84
C GLY A 216 76.42 31.53 -50.06
N ASP A 217 76.72 30.26 -50.32
CA ASP A 217 77.96 29.54 -50.04
C ASP A 217 78.09 28.79 -48.70
N GLU A 218 78.70 27.60 -48.86
CA GLU A 218 79.30 26.71 -47.85
C GLU A 218 78.34 25.86 -46.99
N GLU A 219 78.55 24.56 -46.77
CA GLU A 219 79.51 23.59 -47.28
C GLU A 219 78.97 22.21 -46.88
N THR A 220 79.24 21.21 -47.69
CA THR A 220 79.00 19.79 -47.43
C THR A 220 79.77 19.28 -46.20
N GLY A 221 79.10 18.56 -45.31
CA GLY A 221 79.74 17.84 -44.20
C GLY A 221 79.00 16.56 -43.83
N GLU A 222 79.44 15.44 -44.40
CA GLU A 222 79.11 14.07 -43.99
C GLU A 222 79.66 13.76 -42.59
N ALA A 223 78.86 13.07 -41.75
CA ALA A 223 79.30 12.12 -40.72
C ALA A 223 78.05 11.39 -40.18
N GLN A 224 77.73 10.14 -40.58
CA GLN A 224 78.23 8.89 -39.98
C GLN A 224 78.40 8.93 -38.45
N PHE A 225 77.50 8.30 -37.69
CA PHE A 225 77.72 7.02 -36.99
C PHE A 225 76.61 6.75 -35.94
N LEU A 226 76.04 5.53 -36.05
CA LEU A 226 75.40 4.65 -35.05
C LEU A 226 74.21 5.13 -34.21
#